data_AF-A0A521DWE2-F1
#
_entry.id   AF-A0A521DWE2-F1
#
_cell.length_a   1.000
_cell.length_b   1.000
_cell.length_c   1.000
_cell.angle_alpha   90.00
_cell.angle_beta   90.00
_cell.angle_gamma   90.00
#
_symmetry.space_group_name_H-M   'P 1'
#
loop_
_entity.id
_entity.type
_entity.pdbx_description
1 polymer ?
#
loop_
_entity_poly.entity_id
_entity_poly.type
_entity_poly.pdbx_seq_one_letter_code
_entity_poly.pdbx_strand_id
1 'polypeptide(L)'
;MGLLKLLNEIDTAQLDKEVKDQFLSRKDALGKLSNFSKKLAVAALPLGAVSTLAGPARAQDSGQIISSLNFALTLEFLEYRYYEKGLASGVIDAEDQAIFAQIEKHEEAHTLVLQDTINSLGGTPVEEPAFDFTAGGTFDPLNSYAQFLALSQAFEDTGVRAYKGQAGNVAGSAAVLTAALQIHSVEARHASQVRRMRGSKGWITQDNGIEGVSQADAVYAGEDSTTQAEANVTAVTEIDANGITEAWDEPLTMDQVNSVASLFIEG
;
A
#
# COMPACT_ATOMS: atom_id res chain seq x y z
N MET A 1 18.57 20.23 19.47
CA MET A 1 17.19 20.77 19.53
C MET A 1 16.27 19.56 19.64
N GLY A 2 15.62 19.35 20.79
CA GLY A 2 15.08 18.03 21.18
C GLY A 2 13.70 17.72 20.61
N LEU A 3 13.43 16.44 20.36
CA LEU A 3 12.17 15.86 19.87
C LEU A 3 10.92 16.34 20.65
N LEU A 4 11.10 16.67 21.93
CA LEU A 4 10.05 17.21 22.81
C LEU A 4 9.57 18.62 22.41
N LYS A 5 10.40 19.42 21.72
CA LYS A 5 9.96 20.72 21.17
C LYS A 5 9.08 20.54 19.93
N LEU A 6 9.33 19.51 19.12
CA LEU A 6 8.55 19.21 17.93
C LEU A 6 7.14 18.70 18.28
N LEU A 7 6.99 17.98 19.39
CA LEU A 7 5.70 17.49 19.88
C LEU A 7 4.84 18.60 20.53
N ASN A 8 5.47 19.63 21.11
CA ASN A 8 4.76 20.78 21.65
C ASN A 8 4.22 21.73 20.55
N GLU A 9 4.76 21.68 19.34
CA GLU A 9 4.27 22.46 18.19
C GLU A 9 3.01 21.83 17.55
N ILE A 10 2.62 20.63 17.96
CA ILE A 10 1.38 19.92 17.53
C ILE A 10 0.23 20.14 18.53
N ASP A 11 0.45 20.92 19.59
CA ASP A 11 -0.61 21.25 20.57
C ASP A 11 -1.62 22.25 19.98
N THR A 12 -2.75 21.69 19.54
CA THR A 12 -3.89 22.41 18.93
C THR A 12 -4.48 23.54 19.79
N ALA A 13 -4.12 23.63 21.08
CA ALA A 13 -4.54 24.73 21.95
C ALA A 13 -4.01 26.09 21.48
N GLN A 14 -2.84 26.15 20.82
CA GLN A 14 -2.19 27.39 20.40
C GLN A 14 -2.47 27.83 18.96
N LEU A 15 -3.26 27.06 18.20
CA LEU A 15 -3.56 27.38 16.81
C LEU A 15 -4.50 28.58 16.68
N ASP A 16 -4.29 29.36 15.63
CA ASP A 16 -5.05 30.57 15.31
C ASP A 16 -6.53 30.28 15.02
N LYS A 17 -7.40 31.26 15.21
CA LYS A 17 -8.87 31.06 15.16
C LYS A 17 -9.37 30.51 13.81
N GLU A 18 -8.71 30.87 12.72
CA GLU A 18 -9.07 30.46 11.36
C GLU A 18 -8.66 29.00 11.06
N VAL A 19 -7.53 28.55 11.62
CA VAL A 19 -7.11 27.14 11.61
C VAL A 19 -8.02 26.31 12.50
N LYS A 20 -8.41 26.85 13.67
CA LYS A 20 -9.40 26.22 14.54
C LYS A 20 -10.75 26.07 13.85
N ASP A 21 -11.24 27.04 13.08
CA ASP A 21 -12.51 26.92 12.35
C ASP A 21 -12.46 25.85 11.24
N GLN A 22 -11.28 25.66 10.61
CA GLN A 22 -11.06 24.59 9.64
C GLN A 22 -11.10 23.18 10.30
N PHE A 23 -10.54 23.05 11.52
CA PHE A 23 -10.60 21.82 12.33
C PHE A 23 -11.94 21.62 13.06
N LEU A 24 -12.63 22.70 13.44
CA LEU A 24 -13.94 22.70 14.12
C LEU A 24 -15.11 22.44 13.16
N SER A 25 -14.92 22.67 11.86
CA SER A 25 -15.87 22.22 10.81
C SER A 25 -16.18 20.71 10.91
N ARG A 26 -15.22 19.92 11.41
CA ARG A 26 -15.36 18.49 11.69
C ARG A 26 -16.25 18.19 12.91
N LYS A 27 -16.31 19.07 13.92
CA LYS A 27 -17.19 18.93 15.10
C LYS A 27 -18.59 19.46 14.85
N ASP A 28 -18.76 20.51 14.04
CA ASP A 28 -20.09 20.99 13.63
C ASP A 28 -20.78 20.03 12.65
N ALA A 29 -20.00 19.30 11.85
CA ALA A 29 -20.51 18.19 11.04
C ALA A 29 -21.13 17.05 11.89
N LEU A 30 -20.62 16.81 13.11
CA LEU A 30 -21.14 15.82 14.05
C LEU A 30 -22.43 16.30 14.75
N GLY A 31 -22.59 17.61 14.97
CA GLY A 31 -23.79 18.17 15.61
C GLY A 31 -25.06 18.10 14.76
N LYS A 32 -24.93 18.11 13.42
CA LYS A 32 -26.07 18.00 12.49
C LYS A 32 -26.54 16.55 12.25
N LEU A 33 -25.84 15.56 12.81
CA LEU A 33 -26.15 14.13 12.71
C LEU A 33 -27.20 13.65 13.73
N SER A 34 -27.55 14.48 14.72
CA SER A 34 -28.45 14.13 15.83
C SER A 34 -29.91 13.81 15.43
N ASN A 35 -30.35 14.17 14.22
CA ASN A 35 -31.76 14.02 13.81
C ASN A 35 -32.00 12.96 12.72
N PHE A 36 -30.99 12.18 12.33
CA PHE A 36 -31.15 11.10 11.35
C PHE A 36 -30.93 9.72 11.98
N SER A 37 -31.76 9.46 12.99
CA SER A 37 -32.33 8.17 13.40
C SER A 37 -31.62 6.85 13.03
N LYS A 38 -30.97 6.28 14.06
CA LYS A 38 -31.14 4.92 14.61
C LYS A 38 -30.89 3.70 13.70
N LYS A 39 -29.76 3.04 14.01
CA LYS A 39 -29.29 1.68 13.69
C LYS A 39 -28.40 1.55 12.44
N LEU A 40 -27.09 1.72 12.65
CA LEU A 40 -25.99 0.83 12.21
C LEU A 40 -24.66 1.54 12.56
N ALA A 41 -23.77 0.86 13.27
CA ALA A 41 -22.45 1.39 13.59
C ALA A 41 -21.54 1.19 12.39
N VAL A 42 -21.19 2.28 11.72
CA VAL A 42 -20.19 2.32 10.65
C VAL A 42 -19.23 3.44 10.99
N ALA A 43 -18.02 3.07 11.42
CA ALA A 43 -16.90 3.98 11.47
C ALA A 43 -15.99 3.62 10.28
N ALA A 44 -15.66 4.62 9.46
CA ALA A 44 -14.78 4.58 8.28
C ALA A 44 -15.40 4.24 6.90
N LEU A 45 -16.55 4.84 6.54
CA LEU A 45 -16.90 5.03 5.12
C LEU A 45 -16.68 6.49 4.69
N PRO A 46 -16.03 6.78 3.55
CA PRO A 46 -15.93 8.12 3.01
C PRO A 46 -17.22 8.52 2.30
N LEU A 47 -17.95 9.47 2.90
CA LEU A 47 -19.02 10.23 2.24
C LEU A 47 -18.39 11.15 1.19
N GLY A 48 -18.48 10.75 -0.08
CA GLY A 48 -17.93 11.51 -1.21
C GLY A 48 -18.57 11.16 -2.55
N ALA A 49 -19.87 10.89 -2.58
CA ALA A 49 -20.63 10.67 -3.82
C ALA A 49 -21.41 11.94 -4.20
N VAL A 50 -20.74 12.96 -4.75
CA VAL A 50 -21.38 14.00 -5.60
C VAL A 50 -20.42 14.42 -6.72
N SER A 51 -20.90 14.23 -7.95
CA SER A 51 -20.36 14.42 -9.30
C SER A 51 -19.53 15.68 -9.59
N THR A 52 -18.48 15.55 -10.43
CA THR A 52 -18.40 15.98 -11.87
C THR A 52 -16.96 16.28 -12.29
N LEU A 53 -16.33 15.42 -13.11
CA LEU A 53 -15.30 15.81 -14.09
C LEU A 53 -15.46 14.94 -15.34
N ALA A 54 -16.17 15.48 -16.33
CA ALA A 54 -16.25 14.92 -17.67
C ALA A 54 -15.03 15.37 -18.49
N GLY A 55 -13.94 14.59 -18.43
CA GLY A 55 -12.98 14.51 -19.54
C GLY A 55 -13.51 13.55 -20.61
N PRO A 56 -12.89 13.46 -21.81
CA PRO A 56 -13.16 12.33 -22.70
C PRO A 56 -12.73 11.07 -21.96
N ALA A 57 -13.70 10.38 -21.34
CA ALA A 57 -13.49 9.08 -20.79
C ALA A 57 -13.02 8.22 -21.96
N ARG A 58 -11.74 7.84 -21.97
CA ARG A 58 -11.38 6.63 -22.69
C ARG A 58 -12.32 5.58 -22.12
N ALA A 59 -13.17 5.01 -22.98
CA ALA A 59 -14.00 3.87 -22.61
C ALA A 59 -13.03 2.70 -22.40
N GLN A 60 -12.34 2.75 -21.27
CA GLN A 60 -11.46 1.70 -20.82
C GLN A 60 -12.39 0.55 -20.43
N ASP A 61 -12.09 -0.63 -20.97
CA ASP A 61 -12.94 -1.80 -20.83
C ASP A 61 -13.14 -2.11 -19.34
N SER A 62 -14.40 -2.19 -18.90
CA SER A 62 -14.72 -2.59 -17.53
C SER A 62 -14.10 -3.95 -17.19
N GLY A 63 -13.92 -4.82 -18.19
CA GLY A 63 -13.16 -6.07 -18.04
C GLY A 63 -11.71 -5.85 -17.63
N GLN A 64 -11.01 -4.86 -18.20
CA GLN A 64 -9.64 -4.52 -17.82
C GLN A 64 -9.57 -4.00 -16.39
N ILE A 65 -10.48 -3.10 -16.00
CA ILE A 65 -10.52 -2.56 -14.62
C ILE A 65 -10.75 -3.70 -13.62
N ILE A 66 -11.74 -4.56 -13.87
CA ILE A 66 -12.04 -5.71 -13.00
C ILE A 66 -10.85 -6.67 -12.93
N SER A 67 -10.13 -6.88 -14.03
CA SER A 67 -8.94 -7.74 -14.05
C SER A 67 -7.81 -7.16 -13.21
N SER A 68 -7.55 -5.84 -13.31
CA SER A 68 -6.56 -5.16 -12.47
C SER A 68 -6.94 -5.17 -10.98
N LEU A 69 -8.23 -5.05 -10.65
CA LEU A 69 -8.69 -5.12 -9.26
C LEU A 69 -8.59 -6.52 -8.68
N ASN A 70 -8.93 -7.56 -9.45
CA ASN A 70 -8.76 -8.95 -9.03
C ASN A 70 -7.27 -9.31 -8.86
N PHE A 71 -6.42 -8.80 -9.75
CA PHE A 71 -4.98 -8.93 -9.61
C PHE A 71 -4.47 -8.30 -8.31
N ALA A 72 -4.89 -7.07 -7.98
CA ALA A 72 -4.55 -6.44 -6.70
C ALA A 72 -5.09 -7.23 -5.50
N LEU A 73 -6.35 -7.70 -5.58
CA LEU A 73 -6.98 -8.46 -4.50
C LEU A 73 -6.22 -9.74 -4.12
N THR A 74 -5.61 -10.42 -5.09
CA THR A 74 -4.74 -11.57 -4.81
C THR A 74 -3.53 -11.18 -3.95
N LEU A 75 -2.94 -10.00 -4.18
CA LEU A 75 -1.79 -9.51 -3.41
C LEU A 75 -2.22 -9.10 -1.99
N GLU A 76 -3.35 -8.41 -1.87
CA GLU A 76 -3.90 -8.04 -0.56
C GLU A 76 -4.20 -9.27 0.30
N PHE A 77 -4.72 -10.36 -0.30
CA PHE A 77 -4.90 -11.62 0.44
C PHE A 77 -3.58 -12.23 0.90
N LEU A 78 -2.54 -12.17 0.05
CA LEU A 78 -1.20 -12.65 0.38
C LEU A 78 -0.64 -11.91 1.60
N GLU A 79 -0.68 -10.58 1.58
CA GLU A 79 -0.19 -9.70 2.65
C GLU A 79 -1.02 -9.87 3.93
N TYR A 80 -2.35 -9.82 3.82
CA TYR A 80 -3.27 -10.04 4.94
C TYR A 80 -2.97 -11.35 5.67
N ARG A 81 -2.91 -12.47 4.95
CA ARG A 81 -2.64 -13.79 5.55
C ARG A 81 -1.23 -13.91 6.08
N TYR A 82 -0.27 -13.21 5.48
CA TYR A 82 1.10 -13.21 5.97
C TYR A 82 1.17 -12.59 7.36
N TYR A 83 0.57 -11.41 7.55
CA TYR A 83 0.55 -10.73 8.83
C TYR A 83 -0.30 -11.44 9.87
N GLU A 84 -1.46 -11.98 9.49
CA GLU A 84 -2.30 -12.81 10.37
C GLU A 84 -1.48 -13.99 10.94
N LYS A 85 -0.76 -14.73 10.08
CA LYS A 85 0.07 -15.86 10.50
C LYS A 85 1.28 -15.44 11.34
N GLY A 86 1.94 -14.35 10.98
CA GLY A 86 3.07 -13.81 11.75
C GLY A 86 2.68 -13.40 13.17
N LEU A 87 1.53 -12.73 13.32
CA LEU A 87 0.97 -12.36 14.62
C LEU A 87 0.60 -13.59 15.45
N ALA A 88 0.11 -14.65 14.81
CA ALA A 88 -0.27 -15.90 15.47
C ALA A 88 0.92 -16.80 15.82
N SER A 89 2.04 -16.74 15.10
CA SER A 89 3.18 -17.65 15.30
C SER A 89 4.04 -17.32 16.52
N GLY A 90 3.97 -16.07 17.01
CA GLY A 90 4.83 -15.57 18.08
C GLY A 90 6.24 -15.19 17.60
N VAL A 91 6.47 -15.09 16.28
CA VAL A 91 7.76 -14.68 15.71
C VAL A 91 8.05 -13.18 15.89
N ILE A 92 6.99 -12.36 15.97
CA ILE A 92 7.09 -10.90 16.04
C ILE A 92 7.45 -10.47 17.46
N ASP A 93 8.52 -9.68 17.58
CA ASP A 93 8.95 -9.11 18.85
C ASP A 93 7.84 -8.27 19.50
N ALA A 94 7.76 -8.35 20.84
CA ALA A 94 6.65 -7.77 21.60
C ALA A 94 6.48 -6.25 21.39
N GLU A 95 7.58 -5.53 21.14
CA GLU A 95 7.56 -4.09 20.89
C GLU A 95 6.97 -3.72 19.53
N ASP A 96 7.01 -4.66 18.58
CA ASP A 96 6.60 -4.45 17.19
C ASP A 96 5.20 -5.01 16.88
N GLN A 97 4.61 -5.81 17.78
CA GLN A 97 3.29 -6.42 17.58
C GLN A 97 2.20 -5.41 17.23
N ALA A 98 2.18 -4.24 17.87
CA ALA A 98 1.17 -3.22 17.61
C ALA A 98 1.29 -2.62 16.20
N ILE A 99 2.49 -2.64 15.62
CA ILE A 99 2.74 -2.16 14.25
C ILE A 99 2.13 -3.16 13.27
N PHE A 100 2.51 -4.44 13.37
CA PHE A 100 2.02 -5.47 12.45
C PHE A 100 0.53 -5.76 12.63
N ALA A 101 -0.04 -5.63 13.83
CA ALA A 101 -1.48 -5.71 14.04
C ALA A 101 -2.25 -4.50 13.48
N GLN A 102 -1.58 -3.39 13.17
CA GLN A 102 -2.20 -2.28 12.45
C GLN A 102 -2.09 -2.48 10.94
N ILE A 103 -0.97 -2.99 10.45
CA ILE A 103 -0.76 -3.34 9.04
C ILE A 103 -1.78 -4.42 8.63
N GLU A 104 -1.89 -5.51 9.40
CA GLU A 104 -2.87 -6.59 9.15
C GLU A 104 -4.31 -6.09 8.99
N LYS A 105 -4.74 -5.12 9.80
CA LYS A 105 -6.07 -4.51 9.69
C LYS A 105 -6.24 -3.66 8.45
N HIS A 106 -5.18 -3.02 7.98
CA HIS A 106 -5.23 -2.28 6.73
C HIS A 106 -5.36 -3.25 5.56
N GLU A 107 -4.58 -4.34 5.54
CA GLU A 107 -4.69 -5.36 4.48
C GLU A 107 -6.06 -6.03 4.46
N GLU A 108 -6.63 -6.36 5.63
CA GLU A 108 -8.01 -6.85 5.71
C GLU A 108 -8.98 -5.84 5.08
N ALA A 109 -8.85 -4.55 5.42
CA ALA A 109 -9.70 -3.51 4.88
C ALA A 109 -9.53 -3.33 3.36
N HIS A 110 -8.31 -3.46 2.84
CA HIS A 110 -8.04 -3.41 1.40
C HIS A 110 -8.74 -4.56 0.67
N THR A 111 -8.64 -5.80 1.19
CA THR A 111 -9.35 -6.95 0.58
C THR A 111 -10.86 -6.70 0.51
N LEU A 112 -11.47 -6.14 1.56
CA LEU A 112 -12.91 -5.86 1.61
C LEU A 112 -13.29 -4.77 0.60
N VAL A 113 -12.52 -3.68 0.54
CA VAL A 113 -12.76 -2.58 -0.40
C VAL A 113 -12.66 -3.05 -1.85
N LEU A 114 -11.67 -3.89 -2.18
CA LEU A 114 -11.51 -4.43 -3.52
C LEU A 114 -12.65 -5.39 -3.89
N GLN A 115 -13.02 -6.31 -2.99
CA GLN A 115 -14.16 -7.21 -3.20
C GLN A 115 -15.46 -6.43 -3.46
N ASP A 116 -15.76 -5.43 -2.62
CA ASP A 116 -16.94 -4.58 -2.77
C ASP A 116 -16.90 -3.79 -4.09
N THR A 117 -15.74 -3.26 -4.45
CA THR A 117 -15.55 -2.50 -5.70
C THR A 117 -15.77 -3.40 -6.91
N ILE A 118 -15.17 -4.58 -6.94
CA ILE A 118 -15.34 -5.56 -8.03
C ILE A 118 -16.81 -5.95 -8.19
N ASN A 119 -17.49 -6.28 -7.08
CA ASN A 119 -18.92 -6.59 -7.08
C ASN A 119 -19.76 -5.42 -7.62
N SER A 120 -19.45 -4.19 -7.20
CA SER A 120 -20.18 -2.99 -7.65
C SER A 120 -20.04 -2.71 -9.15
N LEU A 121 -18.94 -3.16 -9.76
CA LEU A 121 -18.68 -3.09 -11.19
C LEU A 121 -19.29 -4.26 -11.96
N GLY A 122 -19.97 -5.18 -11.28
CA GLY A 122 -20.56 -6.39 -11.86
C GLY A 122 -19.56 -7.51 -12.15
N GLY A 123 -18.35 -7.42 -11.61
CA GLY A 123 -17.36 -8.49 -11.64
C GLY A 123 -17.55 -9.49 -10.50
N THR A 124 -16.81 -10.60 -10.57
CA THR A 124 -16.70 -11.56 -9.48
C THR A 124 -15.32 -11.40 -8.83
N PRO A 125 -15.24 -11.15 -7.51
CA PRO A 125 -13.97 -11.16 -6.80
C PRO A 125 -13.31 -12.54 -6.89
N VAL A 126 -11.99 -12.55 -7.04
CA VAL A 126 -11.17 -13.77 -7.03
C VAL A 126 -11.31 -14.45 -5.66
N GLU A 127 -11.40 -15.78 -5.67
CA GLU A 127 -11.37 -16.54 -4.44
C GLU A 127 -9.98 -16.43 -3.81
N GLU A 128 -9.95 -16.34 -2.49
CA GLU A 128 -8.69 -16.28 -1.74
C GLU A 128 -7.87 -17.56 -1.97
N PRO A 129 -6.63 -17.46 -2.47
CA PRO A 129 -5.75 -18.63 -2.62
C PRO A 129 -5.28 -19.18 -1.28
N ALA A 130 -4.82 -20.44 -1.29
CA ALA A 130 -3.99 -20.93 -0.20
C ALA A 130 -2.53 -20.47 -0.41
N PHE A 131 -1.83 -20.20 0.69
CA PHE A 131 -0.48 -19.62 0.64
C PHE A 131 0.55 -20.45 1.41
N ASP A 132 1.70 -20.67 0.78
CA ASP A 132 2.92 -21.22 1.38
C ASP A 132 3.99 -20.13 1.54
N PHE A 133 4.06 -19.53 2.72
CA PHE A 133 5.05 -18.49 3.04
C PHE A 133 6.48 -19.00 3.17
N THR A 134 6.70 -20.32 3.12
CA THR A 134 8.05 -20.88 3.07
C THR A 134 8.61 -20.92 1.65
N ALA A 135 7.76 -20.74 0.62
CA ALA A 135 8.10 -20.95 -0.79
C ALA A 135 8.88 -22.26 -1.00
N GLY A 136 8.29 -23.38 -0.57
CA GLY A 136 8.93 -24.70 -0.63
C GLY A 136 10.16 -24.86 0.27
N GLY A 137 10.19 -24.16 1.41
CA GLY A 137 11.31 -24.19 2.37
C GLY A 137 12.48 -23.25 2.04
N THR A 138 12.32 -22.36 1.06
CA THR A 138 13.28 -21.29 0.75
C THR A 138 13.37 -20.27 1.89
N PHE A 139 12.25 -20.03 2.56
CA PHE A 139 12.12 -19.09 3.66
C PHE A 139 11.56 -19.76 4.92
N ASP A 140 11.84 -19.16 6.07
CA ASP A 140 11.31 -19.54 7.38
C ASP A 140 10.78 -18.31 8.16
N PRO A 141 9.84 -17.54 7.59
CA PRO A 141 9.42 -16.26 8.16
C PRO A 141 8.62 -16.41 9.46
N LEU A 142 8.03 -17.58 9.71
CA LEU A 142 7.20 -17.79 10.90
C LEU A 142 8.01 -18.26 12.11
N ASN A 143 9.31 -18.55 11.95
CA ASN A 143 10.22 -18.89 13.05
C ASN A 143 11.46 -17.97 13.13
N SER A 144 11.69 -17.12 12.12
CA SER A 144 12.79 -16.15 12.11
C SER A 144 12.27 -14.74 11.89
N TYR A 145 12.36 -13.89 12.93
CA TYR A 145 11.87 -12.51 12.84
C TYR A 145 12.62 -11.68 11.78
N ALA A 146 13.91 -11.94 11.59
CA ALA A 146 14.67 -11.30 10.52
C ALA A 146 14.13 -11.66 9.12
N GLN A 147 13.77 -12.93 8.90
CA GLN A 147 13.12 -13.34 7.65
C GLN A 147 11.69 -12.81 7.58
N PHE A 148 10.97 -12.75 8.71
CA PHE A 148 9.64 -12.16 8.77
C PHE A 148 9.64 -10.73 8.22
N LEU A 149 10.57 -9.90 8.72
CA LEU A 149 10.74 -8.51 8.29
C LEU A 149 11.19 -8.41 6.83
N ALA A 150 12.08 -9.30 6.37
CA ALA A 150 12.53 -9.29 4.98
C ALA A 150 11.40 -9.61 4.00
N LEU A 151 10.58 -10.62 4.28
CA LEU A 151 9.42 -10.95 3.46
C LEU A 151 8.31 -9.90 3.59
N SER A 152 8.11 -9.31 4.77
CA SER A 152 7.21 -8.15 4.92
C SER A 152 7.63 -7.04 3.96
N GLN A 153 8.92 -6.68 3.93
CA GLN A 153 9.43 -5.65 3.02
C GLN A 153 9.23 -6.06 1.55
N ALA A 154 9.51 -7.32 1.20
CA ALA A 154 9.34 -7.79 -0.17
C ALA A 154 7.89 -7.73 -0.66
N PHE A 155 6.92 -8.10 0.20
CA PHE A 155 5.51 -8.03 -0.14
C PHE A 155 5.05 -6.59 -0.30
N GLU A 156 5.26 -5.76 0.71
CA GLU A 156 4.87 -4.34 0.69
C GLU A 156 5.47 -3.58 -0.50
N ASP A 157 6.75 -3.82 -0.81
CA ASP A 157 7.41 -3.22 -1.96
C ASP A 157 6.80 -3.73 -3.27
N THR A 158 6.42 -5.01 -3.34
CA THR A 158 5.70 -5.56 -4.48
C THR A 158 4.32 -4.92 -4.62
N GLY A 159 3.56 -4.75 -3.53
CA GLY A 159 2.26 -4.10 -3.49
C GLY A 159 2.31 -2.67 -4.01
N VAL A 160 3.21 -1.84 -3.46
CA VAL A 160 3.45 -0.45 -3.92
C VAL A 160 3.67 -0.40 -5.43
N ARG A 161 4.59 -1.22 -5.93
CA ARG A 161 4.99 -1.24 -7.35
C ARG A 161 3.90 -1.81 -8.25
N ALA A 162 3.11 -2.77 -7.76
CA ALA A 162 1.97 -3.35 -8.46
C ALA A 162 0.84 -2.32 -8.64
N TYR A 163 0.46 -1.60 -7.58
CA TYR A 163 -0.55 -0.55 -7.65
C TYR A 163 -0.14 0.57 -8.62
N LYS A 164 1.12 1.02 -8.55
CA LYS A 164 1.64 2.02 -9.49
C LYS A 164 1.58 1.50 -10.93
N GLY A 165 1.97 0.25 -11.16
CA GLY A 165 1.91 -0.40 -12.48
C GLY A 165 0.50 -0.55 -13.04
N GLN A 166 -0.51 -0.70 -12.17
CA GLN A 166 -1.92 -0.83 -12.57
C GLN A 166 -2.68 0.50 -12.63
N ALA A 167 -2.12 1.60 -12.14
CA ALA A 167 -2.79 2.90 -12.12
C ALA A 167 -3.32 3.32 -13.50
N GLY A 168 -2.54 3.08 -14.57
CA GLY A 168 -2.97 3.34 -15.95
C GLY A 168 -4.14 2.47 -16.42
N ASN A 169 -4.26 1.24 -15.90
CA ASN A 169 -5.32 0.30 -16.27
C ASN A 169 -6.66 0.61 -15.59
N VAL A 170 -6.64 1.36 -14.48
CA VAL A 170 -7.85 1.79 -13.76
C VAL A 170 -8.22 3.26 -13.99
N ALA A 171 -7.39 4.02 -14.72
CA ALA A 171 -7.53 5.46 -14.90
C ALA A 171 -8.84 5.89 -15.60
N GLY A 172 -9.47 5.00 -16.35
CA GLY A 172 -10.79 5.22 -16.97
C GLY A 172 -11.95 5.38 -15.97
N SER A 173 -11.74 5.02 -14.70
CA SER A 173 -12.69 5.27 -13.62
C SER A 173 -12.05 6.10 -12.51
N ALA A 174 -12.39 7.38 -12.41
CA ALA A 174 -11.83 8.29 -11.42
C ALA A 174 -12.04 7.79 -9.97
N ALA A 175 -13.18 7.16 -9.68
CA ALA A 175 -13.46 6.60 -8.37
C ALA A 175 -12.53 5.42 -8.05
N VAL A 176 -12.37 4.48 -8.99
CA VAL A 176 -11.49 3.32 -8.81
C VAL A 176 -10.03 3.75 -8.73
N LEU A 177 -9.59 4.66 -9.61
CA LEU A 177 -8.24 5.22 -9.56
C LEU A 177 -7.97 5.91 -8.21
N THR A 178 -8.93 6.67 -7.69
CA THR A 178 -8.77 7.33 -6.39
C THR A 178 -8.60 6.30 -5.27
N ALA A 179 -9.43 5.26 -5.24
CA ALA A 179 -9.31 4.18 -4.25
C ALA A 179 -7.96 3.45 -4.37
N ALA A 180 -7.55 3.09 -5.59
CA ALA A 180 -6.26 2.43 -5.84
C ALA A 180 -5.07 3.29 -5.39
N LEU A 181 -5.09 4.60 -5.63
CA LEU A 181 -4.03 5.51 -5.19
C LEU A 181 -4.04 5.75 -3.66
N GLN A 182 -5.19 5.59 -3.00
CA GLN A 182 -5.27 5.64 -1.55
C GLN A 182 -4.64 4.40 -0.91
N ILE A 183 -4.95 3.22 -1.44
CA ILE A 183 -4.32 1.95 -0.99
C ILE A 183 -2.81 2.01 -1.25
N HIS A 184 -2.38 2.38 -2.45
CA HIS A 184 -0.97 2.58 -2.77
C HIS A 184 -0.22 3.48 -1.78
N SER A 185 -0.86 4.55 -1.27
CA SER A 185 -0.26 5.42 -0.26
C SER A 185 -0.17 4.77 1.13
N VAL A 186 -1.06 3.82 1.46
CA VAL A 186 -1.01 3.01 2.68
C VAL A 186 0.14 2.01 2.56
N GLU A 187 0.20 1.24 1.48
CA GLU A 187 1.31 0.31 1.17
C GLU A 187 2.67 0.99 1.29
N ALA A 188 2.82 2.18 0.69
CA ALA A 188 4.08 2.92 0.75
C ALA A 188 4.51 3.28 2.19
N ARG A 189 3.55 3.48 3.10
CA ARG A 189 3.85 3.73 4.51
C ARG A 189 4.25 2.44 5.24
N HIS A 190 3.60 1.32 4.95
CA HIS A 190 3.96 0.02 5.50
C HIS A 190 5.38 -0.38 5.04
N ALA A 191 5.63 -0.34 3.73
CA ALA A 191 6.93 -0.54 3.12
C ALA A 191 8.03 0.32 3.79
N SER A 192 7.77 1.62 3.95
CA SER A 192 8.70 2.53 4.62
C SER A 192 8.95 2.15 6.09
N GLN A 193 7.88 1.80 6.82
CA GLN A 193 7.98 1.40 8.21
C GLN A 193 8.80 0.12 8.38
N VAL A 194 8.53 -0.92 7.60
CA VAL A 194 9.26 -2.20 7.66
C VAL A 194 10.73 -2.01 7.32
N ARG A 195 11.07 -1.24 6.27
CA ARG A 195 12.48 -0.92 5.95
C ARG A 195 13.20 -0.26 7.11
N ARG A 196 12.55 0.70 7.78
CA ARG A 196 13.13 1.38 8.95
C ARG A 196 13.31 0.44 10.15
N MET A 197 12.42 -0.52 10.35
CA MET A 197 12.57 -1.56 11.38
C MET A 197 13.78 -2.46 11.10
N ARG A 198 14.09 -2.70 9.82
CA ARG A 198 15.32 -3.38 9.37
C ARG A 198 16.56 -2.48 9.39
N GLY A 199 16.46 -1.23 9.85
CA GLY A 199 17.58 -0.28 9.87
C GLY A 199 17.96 0.31 8.51
N SER A 200 17.14 0.11 7.48
CA SER A 200 17.33 0.67 6.14
C SER A 200 16.70 2.06 6.00
N LYS A 201 16.97 2.74 4.87
CA LYS A 201 16.24 3.96 4.49
C LYS A 201 14.76 3.64 4.29
N GLY A 202 13.89 4.64 4.46
CA GLY A 202 12.45 4.46 4.29
C GLY A 202 11.97 4.36 2.84
N TRP A 203 12.90 4.23 1.88
CA TRP A 203 12.70 4.22 0.43
C TRP A 203 13.76 3.34 -0.23
N ILE A 204 13.56 3.01 -1.51
CA ILE A 204 14.47 2.18 -2.30
C ILE A 204 15.64 3.03 -2.81
N THR A 205 16.83 2.46 -2.89
CA THR A 205 17.99 3.09 -3.56
C THR A 205 18.43 2.15 -4.67
N GLN A 206 18.37 2.58 -5.93
CA GLN A 206 18.66 1.74 -7.10
C GLN A 206 17.93 0.39 -7.05
N ASP A 207 18.41 -0.63 -7.75
CA ASP A 207 17.93 -2.02 -7.65
C ASP A 207 18.54 -2.78 -6.47
N ASN A 208 18.94 -2.08 -5.40
CA ASN A 208 19.48 -2.73 -4.22
C ASN A 208 18.38 -3.59 -3.58
N GLY A 209 18.54 -4.91 -3.73
CA GLY A 209 17.67 -5.89 -3.11
C GLY A 209 17.73 -5.88 -1.58
N ILE A 210 17.01 -6.83 -0.99
CA ILE A 210 17.00 -6.98 0.46
C ILE A 210 18.30 -7.66 0.88
N GLU A 211 19.13 -6.95 1.65
CA GLU A 211 20.39 -7.51 2.16
C GLU A 211 20.17 -8.89 2.82
N GLY A 212 20.88 -9.90 2.32
CA GLY A 212 20.81 -11.28 2.80
C GLY A 212 19.66 -12.11 2.27
N VAL A 213 18.80 -11.58 1.37
CA VAL A 213 17.61 -12.25 0.84
C VAL A 213 17.52 -12.08 -0.67
N SER A 214 18.53 -12.57 -1.39
CA SER A 214 18.63 -12.42 -2.85
C SER A 214 17.48 -13.07 -3.64
N GLN A 215 16.75 -14.00 -3.00
CA GLN A 215 15.56 -14.60 -3.57
C GLN A 215 14.43 -13.58 -3.79
N ALA A 216 14.47 -12.43 -3.11
CA ALA A 216 13.54 -11.33 -3.28
C ALA A 216 14.02 -10.24 -4.26
N ASP A 217 15.20 -10.38 -4.89
CA ASP A 217 15.77 -9.32 -5.75
C ASP A 217 14.87 -8.94 -6.94
N ALA A 218 14.04 -9.88 -7.42
CA ALA A 218 13.06 -9.62 -8.47
C ALA A 218 12.06 -8.49 -8.11
N VAL A 219 11.84 -8.26 -6.81
CA VAL A 219 11.01 -7.17 -6.27
C VAL A 219 11.60 -5.79 -6.56
N TYR A 220 12.88 -5.68 -6.91
CA TYR A 220 13.58 -4.40 -7.15
C TYR A 220 13.98 -4.21 -8.62
N ALA A 221 13.55 -5.12 -9.50
CA ALA A 221 13.88 -5.05 -10.93
C ALA A 221 13.47 -3.70 -11.54
N GLY A 222 14.46 -2.95 -12.06
CA GLY A 222 14.27 -1.67 -12.73
C GLY A 222 14.31 -0.43 -11.82
N GLU A 223 14.42 -0.59 -10.51
CA GLU A 223 14.56 0.53 -9.55
C GLU A 223 15.87 1.33 -9.75
N ASP A 224 16.84 0.81 -10.47
CA ASP A 224 18.06 1.50 -10.89
C ASP A 224 17.83 2.51 -12.03
N SER A 225 16.59 2.62 -12.53
CA SER A 225 16.22 3.55 -13.61
C SER A 225 16.48 5.00 -13.22
N THR A 226 17.25 5.69 -14.05
CA THR A 226 17.42 7.15 -13.99
C THR A 226 16.63 7.88 -15.09
N THR A 227 15.72 7.19 -15.76
CA THR A 227 14.90 7.76 -16.85
C THR A 227 13.44 7.82 -16.44
N GLN A 228 12.83 9.00 -16.54
CA GLN A 228 11.43 9.25 -16.18
C GLN A 228 10.69 9.87 -17.36
N ALA A 229 9.56 9.26 -17.77
CA ALA A 229 8.76 9.72 -18.92
C ALA A 229 9.63 10.08 -20.15
N GLU A 230 10.54 9.16 -20.51
CA GLU A 230 11.52 9.28 -21.61
C GLU A 230 12.70 10.25 -21.38
N ALA A 231 12.67 11.05 -20.30
CA ALA A 231 13.75 11.96 -19.96
C ALA A 231 14.80 11.28 -19.07
N ASN A 232 16.06 11.26 -19.51
CA ASN A 232 17.16 10.88 -18.65
C ASN A 232 17.40 11.97 -17.60
N VAL A 233 17.08 11.68 -16.34
CA VAL A 233 17.14 12.65 -15.24
C VAL A 233 18.59 13.08 -14.98
N THR A 234 19.58 12.19 -15.15
CA THR A 234 21.01 12.54 -14.99
C THR A 234 21.47 13.65 -15.95
N ALA A 235 20.75 13.88 -17.05
CA ALA A 235 21.08 14.93 -18.02
C ALA A 235 20.50 16.31 -17.65
N VAL A 236 19.62 16.40 -16.65
CA VAL A 236 18.88 17.63 -16.31
C VAL A 236 19.00 18.03 -14.83
N THR A 237 19.78 17.32 -14.03
CA THR A 237 20.08 17.65 -12.63
C THR A 237 21.52 17.27 -12.26
N GLU A 238 22.02 17.83 -11.15
CA GLU A 238 23.31 17.46 -10.54
C GLU A 238 23.16 16.34 -9.48
N ILE A 239 21.94 15.86 -9.25
CA ILE A 239 21.65 14.75 -8.32
C ILE A 239 22.22 13.45 -8.89
N ASP A 240 22.88 12.66 -8.05
CA ASP A 240 23.45 11.36 -8.44
C ASP A 240 22.39 10.27 -8.61
N ALA A 241 22.79 9.10 -9.12
CA ALA A 241 21.88 7.99 -9.37
C ALA A 241 21.14 7.53 -8.10
N ASN A 242 21.79 7.60 -6.92
CA ASN A 242 21.12 7.32 -5.66
C ASN A 242 19.99 8.31 -5.42
N GLY A 243 20.26 9.61 -5.43
CA GLY A 243 19.22 10.61 -5.18
C GLY A 243 18.10 10.61 -6.23
N ILE A 244 18.38 10.20 -7.48
CA ILE A 244 17.36 10.07 -8.52
C ILE A 244 16.44 8.89 -8.24
N THR A 245 17.01 7.71 -7.98
CA THR A 245 16.23 6.47 -7.73
C THR A 245 15.48 6.53 -6.41
N GLU A 246 16.04 7.18 -5.40
CA GLU A 246 15.40 7.41 -4.11
C GLU A 246 14.14 8.30 -4.15
N ALA A 247 13.86 8.95 -5.28
CA ALA A 247 12.69 9.80 -5.46
C ALA A 247 11.46 9.07 -6.03
N TRP A 248 11.62 7.85 -6.57
CA TRP A 248 10.57 7.13 -7.27
C TRP A 248 10.67 5.62 -7.03
N ASP A 249 9.57 4.99 -6.66
CA ASP A 249 9.44 3.53 -6.82
C ASP A 249 8.99 3.25 -8.26
N GLU A 250 9.73 2.47 -9.04
CA GLU A 250 9.36 2.09 -10.41
C GLU A 250 8.23 1.05 -10.43
N PRO A 251 7.30 1.12 -11.40
CA PRO A 251 6.21 0.17 -11.47
C PRO A 251 6.69 -1.22 -11.90
N LEU A 252 6.04 -2.26 -11.38
CA LEU A 252 6.15 -3.62 -11.91
C LEU A 252 5.02 -3.90 -12.90
N THR A 253 5.32 -4.69 -13.93
CA THR A 253 4.29 -5.29 -14.78
C THR A 253 3.57 -6.43 -14.06
N MET A 254 2.35 -6.79 -14.48
CA MET A 254 1.63 -7.93 -13.90
C MET A 254 2.45 -9.22 -13.95
N ASP A 255 3.19 -9.46 -15.04
CA ASP A 255 4.01 -10.68 -15.19
C ASP A 255 5.16 -10.73 -14.18
N GLN A 256 5.80 -9.59 -13.91
CA GLN A 256 6.85 -9.50 -12.90
C GLN A 256 6.28 -9.72 -11.49
N VAL A 257 5.15 -9.09 -11.18
CA VAL A 257 4.48 -9.28 -9.89
C VAL A 257 4.03 -10.73 -9.72
N ASN A 258 3.41 -11.33 -10.74
CA ASN A 258 3.01 -12.73 -10.70
C ASN A 258 4.20 -13.67 -10.52
N SER A 259 5.35 -13.35 -11.10
CA SER A 259 6.58 -14.14 -10.92
C SER A 259 7.08 -14.10 -9.47
N VAL A 260 6.85 -13.01 -8.74
CA VAL A 260 7.14 -12.91 -7.30
C VAL A 260 6.06 -13.61 -6.48
N ALA A 261 4.78 -13.25 -6.67
CA ALA A 261 3.67 -13.71 -5.85
C ALA A 261 3.42 -15.22 -5.98
N SER A 262 3.60 -15.78 -7.18
CA SER A 262 3.37 -17.22 -7.42
C SER A 262 4.32 -18.15 -6.65
N LEU A 263 5.43 -17.64 -6.12
CA LEU A 263 6.30 -18.40 -5.21
C LEU A 263 5.59 -18.78 -3.91
N PHE A 264 4.55 -18.04 -3.54
CA PHE A 264 3.85 -18.16 -2.26
C PHE A 264 2.42 -18.66 -2.40
N ILE A 265 1.92 -18.88 -3.61
CA ILE A 265 0.56 -19.35 -3.87
C ILE A 265 0.60 -20.87 -4.09
N GLU A 266 -0.20 -21.61 -3.32
CA GLU A 266 -0.39 -23.05 -3.53
C GLU A 266 -1.20 -23.29 -4.80
N GLY A 267 -0.72 -24.20 -5.65
CA GLY A 267 -1.36 -24.58 -6.93
C GLY A 267 -2.33 -25.75 -6.83
#